data_AF-A0AAW3BM73-F1
#
_entry.id   AF-A0AAW3BM73-F1
#
_cell.length_a   1.000
_cell.length_b   1.000
_cell.length_c   1.000
_cell.angle_alpha   90.00
_cell.angle_beta   90.00
_cell.angle_gamma   90.00
#
_symmetry.space_group_name_H-M   'P 1'
#
loop_
_entity.id
_entity.type
_entity.pdbx_description
1 polymer ?
#
loop_
_entity_poly.entity_id
_entity_poly.type
_entity_poly.pdbx_seq_one_letter_code
_entity_poly.pdbx_strand_id
1 'polypeptide(L)'
;MPEGLTRKERRRWETRQQLERQMSRLNSSAVAAKEMIVEAAAQHRDTASDFGNDNAAAASEPKLRHDPKFKNGTFWRDRKEKRARTLFLGGIPFSFSVKQVKDFISTVLDFDQGSSDYVDQIGNDAEVVDEVDMLPVKHHSKVKHMYVTMASVSLADCAAALLDGYKVEGRVLRCNFAANKSEREEAIRRRTVAQR
;
A
#
# COMPACT_ATOMS: atom_id res chain seq x y z
N MET A 1 -35.75 4.51 15.50
CA MET A 1 -35.07 3.70 14.46
C MET A 1 -35.48 4.26 13.11
N PRO A 2 -34.56 4.51 12.16
CA PRO A 2 -34.97 5.00 10.85
C PRO A 2 -35.61 3.86 10.05
N GLU A 3 -36.86 4.04 9.62
CA GLU A 3 -37.56 3.08 8.76
C GLU A 3 -37.08 3.22 7.31
N GLY A 4 -37.04 2.12 6.55
CA GLY A 4 -36.68 2.12 5.11
C GLY A 4 -35.22 1.80 4.75
N LEU A 5 -34.33 1.55 5.72
CA LEU A 5 -32.93 1.20 5.43
C LEU A 5 -32.77 -0.25 4.96
N THR A 6 -31.97 -0.45 3.90
CA THR A 6 -31.57 -1.79 3.46
C THR A 6 -30.71 -2.48 4.53
N ARG A 7 -30.61 -3.82 4.50
CA ARG A 7 -29.84 -4.61 5.49
C ARG A 7 -28.39 -4.14 5.65
N LYS A 8 -27.75 -3.70 4.56
CA LYS A 8 -26.37 -3.20 4.58
C LYS A 8 -26.28 -1.82 5.23
N GLU A 9 -27.23 -0.93 4.94
CA GLU A 9 -27.26 0.42 5.49
C GLU A 9 -27.60 0.40 6.98
N ARG A 10 -28.52 -0.49 7.40
CA ARG A 10 -28.81 -0.73 8.81
C ARG A 10 -27.55 -1.11 9.60
N ARG A 11 -26.78 -2.07 9.09
CA ARG A 11 -25.54 -2.51 9.74
C ARG A 11 -24.51 -1.38 9.84
N ARG A 12 -24.39 -0.55 8.80
CA ARG A 12 -23.50 0.63 8.80
C ARG A 12 -23.95 1.67 9.83
N TRP A 13 -25.25 1.93 9.91
CA TRP A 13 -25.83 2.86 10.86
C TRP A 13 -25.62 2.41 12.31
N GLU A 14 -25.88 1.14 12.61
CA GLU A 14 -25.62 0.54 13.93
C GLU A 14 -24.15 0.65 14.34
N THR A 15 -23.22 0.35 13.41
CA THR A 15 -21.78 0.49 13.69
C THR A 15 -21.37 1.95 13.93
N ARG A 16 -21.96 2.90 13.20
CA ARG A 16 -21.69 4.33 13.38
C ARG A 16 -22.20 4.82 14.75
N GLN A 17 -23.41 4.43 15.13
CA GLN A 17 -23.99 4.73 16.43
C GLN A 17 -23.19 4.11 17.59
N GLN A 18 -22.72 2.88 17.42
CA GLN A 18 -21.88 2.23 18.42
C GLN A 18 -20.54 2.95 18.60
N LEU A 19 -19.92 3.40 17.50
CA LEU A 19 -18.68 4.17 17.54
C LEU A 19 -18.89 5.54 18.21
N GLU A 20 -19.98 6.24 17.87
CA GLU A 20 -20.33 7.52 18.49
C GLU A 20 -20.47 7.40 20.02
N ARG A 21 -21.19 6.36 20.50
CA ARG A 21 -21.30 6.09 21.95
C ARG A 21 -19.95 5.79 22.59
N GLN A 22 -19.06 5.08 21.90
CA GLN A 22 -17.71 4.80 22.41
C GLN A 22 -16.88 6.09 22.52
N MET A 23 -16.94 6.96 21.52
CA MET A 23 -16.24 8.25 21.53
C MET A 23 -16.77 9.17 22.64
N SER A 24 -18.09 9.24 22.84
CA SER A 24 -18.67 10.00 23.95
C SER A 24 -18.19 9.51 25.32
N ARG A 25 -18.11 8.19 25.52
CA ARG A 25 -17.60 7.60 26.77
C ARG A 25 -16.13 7.91 27.01
N LEU A 26 -15.31 7.85 25.96
CA LEU A 26 -13.89 8.18 26.05
C LEU A 26 -13.70 9.67 26.35
N ASN A 27 -14.45 10.54 25.69
CA ASN A 27 -14.42 11.98 25.96
C ASN A 27 -14.84 12.28 27.39
N SER A 28 -15.91 11.66 27.90
CA SER A 28 -16.30 11.83 29.31
C SER A 28 -15.25 11.32 30.28
N SER A 29 -14.60 10.17 29.99
CA SER A 29 -13.51 9.67 30.84
C SER A 29 -12.26 10.55 30.78
N ALA A 30 -11.97 11.15 29.63
CA ALA A 30 -10.83 12.06 29.47
C ALA A 30 -11.08 13.39 30.19
N VAL A 31 -12.32 13.88 30.21
CA VAL A 31 -12.71 15.05 31.00
C VAL A 31 -12.59 14.75 32.49
N ALA A 32 -13.15 13.64 32.97
CA ALA A 32 -13.04 13.24 34.37
C ALA A 32 -11.57 13.02 34.81
N ALA A 33 -10.74 12.44 33.95
CA ALA A 33 -9.31 12.29 34.23
C ALA A 33 -8.58 13.63 34.31
N LYS A 34 -8.94 14.60 33.45
CA LYS A 34 -8.39 15.97 33.52
C LYS A 34 -8.83 16.68 34.80
N GLU A 35 -10.09 16.52 35.21
CA GLU A 35 -10.61 17.09 36.46
C GLU A 35 -9.90 16.49 37.68
N MET A 36 -9.71 15.17 37.73
CA MET A 36 -8.93 14.51 38.80
C MET A 36 -7.48 14.96 38.87
N ILE A 37 -6.82 15.22 37.72
CA ILE A 37 -5.45 15.76 37.69
C ILE A 37 -5.42 17.20 38.24
N VAL A 38 -6.42 18.01 37.93
CA VAL A 38 -6.53 19.39 38.45
C VAL A 38 -6.82 19.39 39.96
N GLU A 39 -7.68 18.50 40.44
CA GLU A 39 -7.96 18.34 41.87
C GLU A 39 -6.75 17.81 42.64
N ALA A 40 -6.00 16.84 42.09
CA ALA A 40 -4.76 16.34 42.69
C ALA A 40 -3.66 17.43 42.73
N ALA A 41 -3.57 18.27 41.69
CA ALA A 41 -2.66 19.41 41.66
C ALA A 41 -3.05 20.53 42.66
N ALA A 42 -4.34 20.67 42.96
CA ALA A 42 -4.83 21.60 43.98
C ALA A 42 -4.56 21.09 45.41
N GLN A 43 -4.69 19.78 45.66
CA GLN A 43 -4.40 19.17 46.97
C GLN A 43 -2.90 19.15 47.30
N HIS A 44 -2.01 19.12 46.31
CA HIS A 44 -0.56 19.18 46.51
C HIS A 44 0.00 20.58 46.82
N ARG A 45 -0.83 21.63 46.84
CA ARG A 45 -0.39 23.01 47.19
C ARG A 45 -0.36 23.31 48.69
N ASP A 46 -1.00 22.48 49.53
CA ASP A 46 -1.12 22.74 50.98
C ASP A 46 -0.22 21.87 51.88
N THR A 47 0.67 21.04 51.32
CA THR A 47 1.67 20.30 52.11
C THR A 47 3.05 20.39 51.48
N ALA A 48 3.77 21.47 51.79
CA ALA A 48 5.20 21.56 51.54
C ALA A 48 5.97 20.88 52.67
N SER A 49 6.38 19.63 52.46
CA SER A 49 7.59 19.07 53.06
C SER A 49 8.00 17.79 52.33
N ASP A 50 9.16 17.90 51.66
CA ASP A 50 10.26 16.93 51.71
C ASP A 50 9.89 15.45 51.78
N PHE A 51 10.07 14.69 50.69
CA PHE A 51 10.69 13.37 50.65
C PHE A 51 10.77 12.91 49.19
N GLY A 52 11.99 12.58 48.74
CA GLY A 52 12.25 12.02 47.42
C GLY A 52 11.44 10.75 47.18
N ASN A 53 10.85 10.63 45.99
CA ASN A 53 10.22 9.40 45.54
C ASN A 53 10.48 9.21 44.05
N ASP A 54 11.43 8.33 43.77
CA ASP A 54 11.64 7.70 42.48
C ASP A 54 10.38 6.90 42.10
N ASN A 55 9.46 7.53 41.38
CA ASN A 55 8.46 6.83 40.60
C ASN A 55 8.27 7.58 39.30
N ALA A 56 9.24 7.37 38.40
CA ALA A 56 9.04 7.56 36.99
C ALA A 56 7.84 6.71 36.57
N ALA A 57 6.67 7.35 36.48
CA ALA A 57 5.51 6.79 35.83
C ALA A 57 5.91 6.46 34.39
N ALA A 58 6.35 5.23 34.17
CA ALA A 58 6.54 4.68 32.84
C ALA A 58 5.20 4.80 32.13
N ALA A 59 5.09 5.81 31.28
CA ALA A 59 3.96 5.99 30.37
C ALA A 59 3.91 4.72 29.54
N SER A 60 3.09 3.76 29.95
CA SER A 60 2.87 2.52 29.23
C SER A 60 2.44 2.92 27.83
N GLU A 61 3.28 2.61 26.84
CA GLU A 61 2.98 2.90 25.44
C GLU A 61 1.55 2.44 25.14
N PRO A 62 0.75 3.26 24.43
CA PRO A 62 -0.65 2.96 24.19
C PRO A 62 -0.74 1.58 23.53
N LYS A 63 -1.23 0.60 24.29
CA LYS A 63 -1.33 -0.81 23.89
C LYS A 63 -2.09 -0.86 22.57
N LEU A 64 -1.37 -1.08 21.47
CA LEU A 64 -1.93 -1.10 20.12
C LEU A 64 -3.05 -2.13 20.12
N ARG A 65 -4.27 -1.69 19.83
CA ARG A 65 -5.47 -2.54 19.78
C ARG A 65 -5.39 -3.63 18.70
N HIS A 66 -4.42 -3.49 17.79
CA HIS A 66 -4.15 -4.45 16.74
C HIS A 66 -2.92 -5.28 17.10
N ASP A 67 -3.00 -6.57 16.80
CA ASP A 67 -1.84 -7.46 16.83
C ASP A 67 -0.69 -6.78 16.07
N PRO A 68 0.52 -6.65 16.66
CA PRO A 68 1.66 -6.03 16.02
C PRO A 68 1.99 -6.64 14.64
N LYS A 69 1.53 -7.87 14.36
CA LYS A 69 1.56 -8.48 13.02
C LYS A 69 0.82 -7.67 11.93
N PHE A 70 -0.15 -6.85 12.30
CA PHE A 70 -0.99 -6.05 11.40
C PHE A 70 -0.73 -4.55 11.53
N LYS A 71 0.49 -4.15 11.91
CA LYS A 71 0.88 -2.74 12.09
C LYS A 71 0.56 -1.86 10.87
N ASN A 72 0.61 -2.43 9.66
CA ASN A 72 0.35 -1.73 8.39
C ASN A 72 -1.09 -1.93 7.85
N GLY A 73 -1.91 -2.70 8.56
CA GLY A 73 -3.27 -3.03 8.15
C GLY A 73 -3.55 -4.53 8.14
N THR A 74 -4.72 -4.92 7.63
CA THR A 74 -5.08 -6.33 7.48
C THR A 74 -4.39 -6.92 6.25
N PHE A 75 -4.07 -8.21 6.26
CA PHE A 75 -3.55 -8.96 5.11
C PHE A 75 -4.25 -8.66 3.78
N TRP A 76 -5.56 -8.39 3.83
CA TRP A 76 -6.36 -8.02 2.65
C TRP A 76 -6.02 -6.65 2.07
N ARG A 77 -5.61 -5.69 2.90
CA ARG A 77 -5.13 -4.37 2.48
C ARG A 77 -3.80 -4.53 1.75
N ASP A 78 -2.82 -5.17 2.37
CA ASP A 78 -1.48 -5.39 1.80
C ASP A 78 -1.56 -6.15 0.48
N ARG A 79 -2.43 -7.17 0.40
CA ARG A 79 -2.66 -7.92 -0.84
C ARG A 79 -3.27 -7.06 -1.95
N LYS A 80 -4.23 -6.19 -1.62
CA LYS A 80 -4.85 -5.28 -2.60
C LYS A 80 -3.85 -4.24 -3.08
N GLU A 81 -3.07 -3.70 -2.16
CA GLU A 81 -2.03 -2.72 -2.42
C GLU A 81 -0.93 -3.33 -3.29
N LYS A 82 -0.38 -4.50 -2.93
CA LYS A 82 0.58 -5.24 -3.76
C LYS A 82 0.03 -5.44 -5.17
N ARG A 83 -1.22 -5.90 -5.29
CA ARG A 83 -1.85 -6.11 -6.61
C ARG A 83 -2.01 -4.82 -7.42
N ALA A 84 -2.24 -3.67 -6.78
CA ALA A 84 -2.32 -2.38 -7.46
C ALA A 84 -0.95 -1.89 -7.93
N ARG A 85 0.11 -2.20 -7.18
CA ARG A 85 1.52 -1.93 -7.54
C ARG A 85 2.08 -2.90 -8.58
N THR A 86 1.42 -4.04 -8.82
CA THR A 86 1.91 -5.05 -9.76
C THR A 86 1.44 -4.76 -11.20
N LEU A 87 2.42 -4.68 -12.09
CA LEU A 87 2.27 -4.59 -13.54
C LEU A 87 2.54 -5.95 -14.19
N PHE A 88 1.87 -6.21 -15.30
CA PHE A 88 2.22 -7.27 -16.23
C PHE A 88 3.11 -6.69 -17.32
N LEU A 89 4.29 -7.28 -17.52
CA LEU A 89 5.21 -6.91 -18.58
C LEU A 89 5.38 -8.09 -19.55
N GLY A 90 5.10 -7.85 -20.84
CA GLY A 90 5.21 -8.86 -21.88
C GLY A 90 6.01 -8.39 -23.08
N GLY A 91 6.58 -9.35 -23.80
CA GLY A 91 7.37 -9.06 -25.01
C GLY A 91 8.85 -8.86 -24.75
N ILE A 92 9.30 -9.00 -23.50
CA ILE A 92 10.70 -8.90 -23.10
C ILE A 92 11.52 -10.00 -23.80
N PRO A 93 12.69 -9.70 -24.37
CA PRO A 93 13.54 -10.71 -25.00
C PRO A 93 13.95 -11.83 -24.04
N PHE A 94 14.09 -13.04 -24.57
CA PHE A 94 14.45 -14.21 -23.74
C PHE A 94 15.82 -14.08 -23.06
N SER A 95 16.75 -13.32 -23.65
CA SER A 95 18.09 -13.05 -23.09
C SER A 95 18.06 -12.27 -21.77
N PHE A 96 16.99 -11.52 -21.49
CA PHE A 96 16.94 -10.64 -20.32
C PHE A 96 16.85 -11.44 -19.01
N SER A 97 17.73 -11.08 -18.08
CA SER A 97 17.73 -11.52 -16.68
C SER A 97 16.86 -10.62 -15.81
N VAL A 98 16.53 -11.07 -14.59
CA VAL A 98 15.75 -10.28 -13.63
C VAL A 98 16.43 -8.93 -13.34
N LYS A 99 17.76 -8.93 -13.16
CA LYS A 99 18.54 -7.72 -12.89
C LYS A 99 18.43 -6.72 -14.04
N GLN A 100 18.66 -7.18 -15.26
CA GLN A 100 18.54 -6.33 -16.46
C GLN A 100 17.14 -5.75 -16.65
N VAL A 101 16.09 -6.47 -16.25
CA VAL A 101 14.72 -5.93 -16.27
C VAL A 101 14.57 -4.82 -15.24
N LYS A 102 15.05 -5.03 -14.00
CA LYS A 102 15.03 -3.99 -12.96
C LYS A 102 15.79 -2.75 -13.42
N ASP A 103 17.03 -2.93 -13.88
CA ASP A 103 17.89 -1.84 -14.37
C ASP A 103 17.22 -1.08 -15.53
N PHE A 104 16.61 -1.81 -16.47
CA PHE A 104 15.88 -1.22 -17.59
C PHE A 104 14.69 -0.36 -17.12
N ILE A 105 13.88 -0.86 -16.19
CA ILE A 105 12.72 -0.13 -15.68
C ILE A 105 13.15 1.11 -14.91
N SER A 106 14.18 1.00 -14.07
CA SER A 106 14.75 2.16 -13.37
C SER A 106 15.25 3.20 -14.37
N THR A 107 16.04 2.80 -15.35
CA THR A 107 16.57 3.69 -16.39
C THR A 107 15.44 4.43 -17.13
N VAL A 108 14.37 3.73 -17.51
CA VAL A 108 13.23 4.34 -18.22
C VAL A 108 12.51 5.38 -17.36
N LEU A 109 12.38 5.12 -16.06
CA LEU A 109 11.75 6.03 -15.11
C LEU A 109 12.64 7.22 -14.76
N ASP A 110 13.96 7.05 -14.73
CA ASP A 110 14.91 8.15 -14.50
C ASP A 110 14.86 9.20 -15.64
N PHE A 111 14.48 8.78 -16.85
CA PHE A 111 14.30 9.68 -17.99
C PHE A 111 12.95 10.42 -18.00
N ASP A 112 11.98 10.00 -17.18
CA ASP A 112 10.67 10.65 -17.11
C ASP A 112 10.62 11.68 -15.97
N GLN A 113 10.33 12.92 -16.35
CA GLN A 113 10.23 14.03 -15.40
C GLN A 113 9.05 13.84 -14.43
N GLY A 114 8.01 13.09 -14.84
CA GLY A 114 6.84 12.79 -14.01
C GLY A 114 7.10 11.77 -12.91
N SER A 115 8.10 10.89 -13.07
CA SER A 115 8.49 9.90 -12.04
C SER A 115 9.51 10.40 -11.04
N SER A 116 10.29 11.45 -11.36
CA SER A 116 11.36 11.98 -10.49
C SER A 116 10.87 12.26 -9.07
N ASP A 117 9.73 12.96 -8.92
CA ASP A 117 9.15 13.31 -7.62
C ASP A 117 8.80 12.08 -6.76
N TYR A 118 8.44 10.96 -7.40
CA TYR A 118 8.10 9.71 -6.71
C TYR A 118 9.31 8.84 -6.42
N VAL A 119 10.34 8.88 -7.29
CA VAL A 119 11.63 8.22 -7.05
C VAL A 119 12.33 8.87 -5.86
N ASP A 120 12.31 10.21 -5.77
CA ASP A 120 12.92 10.94 -4.65
C ASP A 120 12.23 10.66 -3.31
N GLN A 121 10.91 10.40 -3.32
CA GLN A 121 10.14 10.05 -2.11
C GLN A 121 10.46 8.67 -1.54
N ILE A 122 10.96 7.75 -2.35
CA ILE A 122 11.31 6.38 -1.94
C ILE A 122 12.63 6.36 -1.16
N GLY A 123 13.48 7.36 -1.39
CA GLY A 123 14.79 7.49 -0.77
C GLY A 123 15.86 6.65 -1.47
N ASN A 124 17.11 7.12 -1.40
CA ASN A 124 18.24 6.61 -2.18
C ASN A 124 18.57 5.11 -1.98
N ASP A 125 18.07 4.49 -0.91
CA ASP A 125 18.40 3.10 -0.55
C ASP A 125 17.34 2.08 -0.99
N ALA A 126 16.18 2.53 -1.51
CA ALA A 126 15.09 1.63 -1.87
C ALA A 126 14.98 1.45 -3.39
N GLU A 127 14.94 0.18 -3.82
CA GLU A 127 14.78 -0.17 -5.23
C GLU A 127 13.39 0.27 -5.74
N VAL A 128 13.35 0.90 -6.91
CA VAL A 128 12.12 1.30 -7.62
C VAL A 128 11.21 0.09 -7.89
N VAL A 129 11.82 -1.10 -8.05
CA VAL A 129 11.15 -2.37 -8.32
C VAL A 129 11.39 -3.34 -7.16
N ASP A 130 10.34 -3.64 -6.39
CA ASP A 130 10.38 -4.60 -5.28
C ASP A 130 10.68 -6.02 -5.79
N GLU A 131 9.80 -6.55 -6.64
CA GLU A 131 9.79 -7.97 -7.02
C GLU A 131 9.52 -8.15 -8.52
N VAL A 132 10.18 -9.15 -9.13
CA VAL A 132 9.96 -9.57 -10.52
C VAL A 132 9.69 -11.07 -10.53
N ASP A 133 8.48 -11.45 -10.92
CA ASP A 133 8.04 -12.83 -11.06
C ASP A 133 7.98 -13.22 -12.54
N MET A 134 8.91 -14.07 -12.97
CA MET A 134 8.99 -14.53 -14.36
C MET A 134 8.05 -15.71 -14.60
N LEU A 135 7.14 -15.56 -15.57
CA LEU A 135 6.24 -16.64 -15.94
C LEU A 135 6.98 -17.75 -16.70
N PRO A 136 6.53 -19.01 -16.58
CA PRO A 136 7.10 -20.12 -17.31
C PRO A 136 7.02 -19.89 -18.82
N VAL A 137 8.14 -20.16 -19.47
CA VAL A 137 8.38 -19.87 -20.88
C VAL A 137 8.20 -21.16 -21.68
N LYS A 138 7.56 -21.08 -22.86
CA LYS A 138 7.48 -22.24 -23.75
C LYS A 138 8.85 -22.50 -24.38
N HIS A 139 9.21 -23.77 -24.62
CA HIS A 139 10.54 -24.16 -25.12
C HIS A 139 11.04 -23.41 -26.37
N HIS A 140 10.16 -22.85 -27.21
CA HIS A 140 10.52 -22.10 -28.42
C HIS A 140 10.09 -20.63 -28.42
N SER A 141 9.63 -20.08 -27.29
CA SER A 141 9.24 -18.67 -27.27
C SER A 141 10.47 -17.77 -27.15
N LYS A 142 10.59 -16.85 -28.10
CA LYS A 142 11.64 -15.82 -28.15
C LYS A 142 11.42 -14.67 -27.14
N VAL A 143 10.30 -14.69 -26.41
CA VAL A 143 9.90 -13.65 -25.46
C VAL A 143 9.51 -14.25 -24.13
N LYS A 144 9.71 -13.48 -23.07
CA LYS A 144 9.30 -13.74 -21.70
C LYS A 144 8.14 -12.83 -21.31
N HIS A 145 7.38 -13.30 -20.33
CA HIS A 145 6.33 -12.54 -19.68
C HIS A 145 6.61 -12.57 -18.18
N MET A 146 6.30 -11.48 -17.49
CA MET A 146 6.57 -11.36 -16.06
C MET A 146 5.56 -10.45 -15.37
N TYR A 147 5.43 -10.61 -14.06
CA TYR A 147 4.80 -9.65 -13.19
C TYR A 147 5.88 -8.84 -12.47
N VAL A 148 5.76 -7.53 -12.50
CA VAL A 148 6.69 -6.61 -11.84
C VAL A 148 5.92 -5.87 -10.76
N THR A 149 6.37 -5.96 -9.52
CA THR A 149 5.79 -5.18 -8.41
C THR A 149 6.65 -3.96 -8.17
N MET A 150 6.05 -2.78 -8.33
CA MET A 150 6.71 -1.50 -8.09
C MET A 150 6.70 -1.13 -6.61
N ALA A 151 7.62 -0.24 -6.20
CA ALA A 151 7.66 0.29 -4.85
C ALA A 151 6.38 1.07 -4.48
N SER A 152 5.79 1.82 -5.40
CA SER A 152 4.56 2.59 -5.17
C SER A 152 3.53 2.41 -6.29
N VAL A 153 2.27 2.76 -6.01
CA VAL A 153 1.19 2.70 -7.01
C VAL A 153 1.38 3.79 -8.06
N SER A 154 1.77 4.99 -7.65
CA SER A 154 2.03 6.10 -8.58
C SER A 154 3.17 5.78 -9.56
N LEU A 155 4.24 5.14 -9.09
CA LEU A 155 5.30 4.65 -9.99
C LEU A 155 4.80 3.57 -10.95
N ALA A 156 3.87 2.72 -10.51
CA ALA A 156 3.26 1.74 -11.40
C ALA A 156 2.43 2.42 -12.50
N ASP A 157 1.73 3.51 -12.20
CA ASP A 157 1.02 4.34 -13.20
C ASP A 157 1.99 4.95 -14.22
N CYS A 158 3.08 5.58 -13.77
CA CYS A 158 4.11 6.13 -14.64
C CYS A 158 4.76 5.04 -15.52
N ALA A 159 5.18 3.93 -14.90
CA ALA A 159 5.83 2.83 -15.59
C ALA A 159 4.90 2.16 -16.62
N ALA A 160 3.61 2.03 -16.32
CA ALA A 160 2.64 1.49 -17.28
C ALA A 160 2.53 2.38 -18.52
N ALA A 161 2.45 3.69 -18.34
CA ALA A 161 2.34 4.65 -19.45
C ALA A 161 3.59 4.70 -20.34
N LEU A 162 4.79 4.56 -19.74
CA LEU A 162 6.06 4.64 -20.47
C LEU A 162 6.46 3.32 -21.15
N LEU A 163 6.22 2.19 -20.47
CA LEU A 163 6.66 0.88 -20.95
C LEU A 163 5.70 0.26 -21.97
N ASP A 164 4.41 0.62 -21.95
CA ASP A 164 3.48 0.12 -22.94
C ASP A 164 3.79 0.71 -24.32
N GLY A 165 4.02 -0.15 -25.32
CA GLY A 165 4.42 0.28 -26.65
C GLY A 165 5.93 0.50 -26.83
N TYR A 166 6.73 0.43 -25.77
CA TYR A 166 8.18 0.64 -25.84
C TYR A 166 8.85 -0.45 -26.69
N LYS A 167 9.83 -0.08 -27.54
CA LYS A 167 10.50 -1.03 -28.44
C LYS A 167 11.83 -1.50 -27.87
N VAL A 168 11.94 -2.79 -27.56
CA VAL A 168 13.18 -3.45 -27.13
C VAL A 168 13.56 -4.50 -28.17
N GLU A 169 14.77 -4.39 -28.75
CA GLU A 169 15.27 -5.30 -29.79
C GLU A 169 14.29 -5.48 -30.96
N GLY A 170 13.60 -4.41 -31.37
CA GLY A 170 12.60 -4.43 -32.44
C GLY A 170 11.25 -5.05 -32.06
N ARG A 171 11.04 -5.42 -30.78
CA ARG A 171 9.78 -5.94 -30.26
C ARG A 171 9.09 -4.89 -29.42
N VAL A 172 7.78 -4.77 -29.60
CA VAL A 172 6.95 -3.88 -28.81
C VAL A 172 6.62 -4.56 -27.48
N LEU A 173 6.95 -3.89 -26.38
CA LEU A 173 6.58 -4.30 -25.03
C LEU A 173 5.10 -4.03 -24.79
N ARG A 174 4.51 -4.88 -23.94
CA ARG A 174 3.15 -4.73 -23.45
C ARG A 174 3.19 -4.54 -21.95
N CYS A 175 2.69 -3.43 -21.45
CA CYS A 175 2.62 -3.14 -20.03
C CYS A 175 1.18 -2.84 -19.61
N ASN A 176 0.60 -3.68 -18.75
CA ASN A 176 -0.77 -3.50 -18.24
C ASN A 176 -0.81 -3.69 -16.73
N PHE A 177 -1.82 -3.17 -16.04
CA PHE A 177 -2.01 -3.48 -14.63
C PHE A 177 -2.41 -4.95 -14.41
N ALA A 178 -1.75 -5.63 -13.47
CA ALA A 178 -2.12 -7.00 -13.11
C ALA A 178 -3.50 -7.07 -12.43
N ALA A 179 -3.94 -5.95 -11.83
CA ALA A 179 -5.26 -5.81 -11.25
C ALA A 179 -6.38 -5.79 -12.31
N ASN A 180 -6.12 -5.25 -13.50
CA ASN A 180 -7.16 -4.92 -14.46
C ASN A 180 -7.56 -6.13 -15.33
N LYS A 181 -8.74 -6.69 -15.04
CA LYS A 181 -9.19 -7.94 -15.65
C LYS A 181 -9.61 -7.75 -17.12
N SER A 182 -10.20 -6.61 -17.45
CA SER A 182 -10.67 -6.28 -18.81
C SER A 182 -9.51 -6.17 -19.80
N GLU A 183 -8.47 -5.40 -19.45
CA GLU A 183 -7.25 -5.25 -20.26
C GLU A 183 -6.55 -6.60 -20.47
N ARG A 184 -6.55 -7.46 -19.44
CA ARG A 184 -6.00 -8.81 -19.56
C ARG A 184 -6.79 -9.64 -20.58
N GLU A 185 -8.11 -9.60 -20.53
CA GLU A 185 -8.98 -10.35 -21.45
C GLU A 185 -8.88 -9.82 -22.89
N GLU A 186 -8.82 -8.51 -23.08
CA GLU A 186 -8.57 -7.89 -24.39
C GLU A 186 -7.21 -8.27 -24.97
N ALA A 187 -6.16 -8.25 -24.15
CA ALA A 187 -4.83 -8.64 -24.59
C ALA A 187 -4.75 -10.13 -24.97
N ILE A 188 -5.49 -11.01 -24.28
CA ILE A 188 -5.63 -12.42 -24.66
C ILE A 188 -6.38 -12.54 -26.00
N ARG A 189 -7.48 -11.81 -26.18
CA ARG A 189 -8.25 -11.79 -27.44
C ARG A 189 -7.39 -11.35 -28.64
N ARG A 190 -6.66 -10.24 -28.51
CA ARG A 190 -5.75 -9.74 -29.56
C ARG A 190 -4.68 -10.79 -29.92
N ARG A 191 -4.11 -11.47 -28.92
CA ARG A 191 -3.15 -12.56 -29.17
C ARG A 191 -3.77 -13.73 -29.94
N THR A 192 -4.97 -14.17 -29.58
CA THR A 192 -5.63 -15.29 -30.27
C THR A 192 -5.98 -14.97 -31.72
N VAL A 193 -6.30 -13.70 -32.02
CA VAL A 193 -6.56 -13.24 -33.39
C VAL A 193 -5.27 -13.18 -34.20
N ALA A 194 -4.17 -12.65 -33.64
CA ALA A 194 -2.88 -12.57 -34.32
C ALA A 194 -2.19 -13.92 -34.56
N GLN A 195 -2.70 -15.02 -33.97
CA GLN A 195 -2.21 -16.39 -34.16
C GLN A 195 -3.05 -17.21 -35.13
N ARG A 196 -4.16 -16.67 -35.64
CA ARG A 196 -4.96 -17.25 -36.74
C ARG A 196 -4.49 -16.67 -38.07
#